data_AF-A0A4Q3DX76-F1
#
_entry.id   AF-A0A4Q3DX76-F1
#
_cell.length_a   1.000
_cell.length_b   1.000
_cell.length_c   1.000
_cell.angle_alpha   90.00
_cell.angle_beta   90.00
_cell.angle_gamma   90.00
#
_symmetry.space_group_name_H-M   'P 1'
#
loop_
_entity.id
_entity.type
_entity.pdbx_description
1 polymer ?
#
loop_
_entity_poly.entity_id
_entity_poly.type
_entity_poly.pdbx_seq_one_letter_code
_entity_poly.pdbx_strand_id
1 'polypeptide(L)'
;MELNSIKRVYLIGIGGIGMSGLARYFNRRGCLVAGYDKTQTPLTTALEQENIEVAYHDEIDYIPYDFNEQEDGTLVIYTPAIPANSLILSYFQDKRFVLKKRSEVLGIISKGMFTIAVAGTHGKTTTSSMIAHILRESGNDCSAFLGGIATNYNSNVLFGSNEVVVVEADEYDRSFLTLHPDIAVVTSMDADHLDIYGDKNSMVKSFQQFVRQLKMDGKLIVKKGLPLDG
;
A
#
# COMPACT_ATOMS: atom_id res chain seq x y z
N MET A 1 -6.85 4.91 13.32
CA MET A 1 -5.77 5.88 13.02
C MET A 1 -6.14 6.53 11.69
N GLU A 2 -6.16 7.86 11.65
CA GLU A 2 -6.49 8.62 10.44
C GLU A 2 -5.19 9.06 9.75
N LEU A 3 -5.19 9.17 8.41
CA LEU A 3 -3.97 9.42 7.62
C LEU A 3 -3.20 10.67 8.09
N ASN A 4 -3.91 11.77 8.35
CA ASN A 4 -3.30 13.05 8.78
C ASN A 4 -2.80 13.04 10.24
N SER A 5 -3.12 12.00 11.02
CA SER A 5 -2.62 11.86 12.39
C SER A 5 -1.27 11.14 12.48
N ILE A 6 -0.79 10.56 11.37
CA ILE A 6 0.49 9.84 11.31
C ILE A 6 1.64 10.84 11.25
N LYS A 7 2.58 10.72 12.18
CA LYS A 7 3.77 11.59 12.30
C LYS A 7 5.07 10.82 12.18
N ARG A 8 5.08 9.56 12.61
CA ARG A 8 6.25 8.68 12.58
C ARG A 8 5.89 7.34 11.98
N VAL A 9 6.75 6.80 11.13
CA VAL A 9 6.55 5.52 10.47
C VAL A 9 7.81 4.67 10.56
N TYR A 10 7.70 3.50 11.19
CA TYR A 10 8.75 2.48 11.16
C TYR A 10 8.35 1.35 10.22
N LEU A 11 9.21 0.95 9.29
CA LEU A 11 8.93 -0.14 8.35
C LEU A 11 9.83 -1.35 8.62
N ILE A 12 9.22 -2.51 8.90
CA ILE A 12 9.92 -3.79 9.05
C ILE A 12 9.83 -4.54 7.71
N GLY A 13 10.96 -4.68 7.02
CA GLY A 13 11.06 -5.09 5.62
C GLY A 13 11.01 -3.92 4.65
N ILE A 14 11.67 -2.81 4.98
CA ILE A 14 11.59 -1.54 4.24
C ILE A 14 12.12 -1.62 2.80
N GLY A 15 13.01 -2.57 2.50
CA GLY A 15 13.61 -2.78 1.19
C GLY A 15 12.70 -3.44 0.16
N GLY A 16 11.52 -3.95 0.57
CA GLY A 16 10.53 -4.48 -0.36
C GLY A 16 9.98 -3.40 -1.31
N ILE A 17 9.69 -3.76 -2.56
CA ILE A 17 9.23 -2.81 -3.59
C ILE A 17 7.96 -2.03 -3.18
N GLY A 18 7.03 -2.67 -2.47
CA GLY A 18 5.83 -2.02 -1.93
C GLY A 18 6.06 -1.29 -0.61
N MET A 19 7.07 -1.70 0.16
CA MET A 19 7.39 -1.11 1.48
C MET A 19 8.22 0.16 1.32
N SER A 20 9.27 0.14 0.48
CA SER A 20 10.06 1.31 0.10
C SER A 20 9.19 2.41 -0.51
N GLY A 21 8.17 2.03 -1.29
CA GLY A 21 7.14 2.94 -1.79
C GLY A 21 6.38 3.68 -0.68
N LEU A 22 5.94 2.96 0.35
CA LEU A 22 5.27 3.56 1.52
C LEU A 22 6.25 4.43 2.34
N ALA A 23 7.49 3.99 2.52
CA ALA A 23 8.52 4.76 3.22
C ALA A 23 8.70 6.14 2.58
N ARG A 24 8.88 6.18 1.25
CA ARG A 24 8.99 7.43 0.49
C ARG A 24 7.73 8.27 0.55
N TYR A 25 6.56 7.65 0.48
CA TYR A 25 5.27 8.35 0.57
C TYR A 25 5.14 9.10 1.89
N PHE A 26 5.40 8.43 3.02
CA PHE A 26 5.34 9.08 4.33
C PHE A 26 6.47 10.08 4.54
N ASN A 27 7.69 9.83 4.04
CA ASN A 27 8.79 10.79 4.09
C ASN A 27 8.43 12.10 3.38
N ARG A 28 7.82 12.01 2.18
CA ARG A 28 7.34 13.20 1.45
C ARG A 28 6.19 13.93 2.12
N ARG A 29 5.40 13.24 2.94
CA ARG A 29 4.37 13.86 3.79
C ARG A 29 4.95 14.54 5.03
N GLY A 30 6.27 14.51 5.21
CA GLY A 30 6.96 15.11 6.36
C GLY A 30 6.93 14.25 7.61
N CYS A 31 6.59 12.97 7.50
CA CYS A 31 6.72 12.05 8.62
C CYS A 31 8.20 11.74 8.88
N LEU A 32 8.56 11.48 10.13
CA LEU A 32 9.82 10.81 10.45
C LEU A 32 9.71 9.35 10.02
N VAL A 33 10.61 8.90 9.15
CA VAL A 33 10.59 7.54 8.61
C VAL A 33 11.92 6.84 8.88
N ALA A 34 11.83 5.62 9.41
CA ALA A 34 12.95 4.70 9.53
C ALA A 34 12.48 3.27 9.23
N GLY A 35 13.41 2.34 9.10
CA GLY A 35 13.03 0.94 8.99
C GLY A 35 14.18 -0.03 9.08
N TYR A 36 13.83 -1.30 9.00
CA TYR A 36 14.74 -2.43 8.99
C TYR A 36 14.56 -3.23 7.70
N ASP A 37 15.65 -3.71 7.12
CA ASP A 37 15.65 -4.80 6.15
C ASP A 37 16.82 -5.74 6.40
N LYS A 38 16.71 -7.01 6.02
CA LYS A 38 17.79 -7.99 6.25
C LYS A 38 19.01 -7.72 5.37
N THR A 39 18.80 -7.19 4.17
CA THR A 39 19.84 -7.07 3.15
C THR A 39 19.86 -5.67 2.57
N GLN A 40 21.06 -5.09 2.45
CA GLN A 40 21.23 -3.85 1.69
C GLN A 40 20.98 -4.10 0.21
N THR A 41 20.11 -3.28 -0.39
CA THR A 41 19.70 -3.37 -1.79
C THR A 41 19.76 -1.99 -2.44
N PRO A 42 19.71 -1.89 -3.78
CA PRO A 42 19.58 -0.59 -4.45
C PRO A 42 18.39 0.24 -3.95
N LEU A 43 17.30 -0.41 -3.53
CA LEU A 43 16.14 0.27 -2.94
C LEU A 43 16.48 0.89 -1.58
N THR A 44 17.11 0.13 -0.68
CA THR A 44 17.46 0.65 0.65
C THR A 44 18.56 1.70 0.58
N THR A 45 19.55 1.54 -0.31
CA THR A 45 20.57 2.57 -0.58
C THR A 45 19.94 3.87 -1.11
N ALA A 46 18.92 3.78 -1.96
CA ALA A 46 18.20 4.97 -2.42
C ALA A 46 17.39 5.63 -1.30
N LEU A 47 16.80 4.84 -0.37
CA LEU A 47 16.12 5.39 0.81
C LEU A 47 17.12 6.13 1.74
N GLU A 48 18.30 5.57 1.96
CA GLU A 48 19.37 6.22 2.74
C GLU A 48 19.79 7.55 2.12
N GLN A 49 19.92 7.61 0.78
CA GLN A 49 20.19 8.86 0.05
C GLN A 49 19.05 9.89 0.17
N GLU A 50 17.84 9.45 0.46
CA GLU A 50 16.67 10.27 0.77
C GLU A 50 16.57 10.64 2.26
N ASN A 51 17.64 10.37 3.04
CA ASN A 51 17.76 10.58 4.49
C ASN A 51 16.77 9.76 5.33
N ILE A 52 16.36 8.58 4.83
CA ILE A 52 15.60 7.61 5.61
C ILE A 52 16.59 6.63 6.25
N GLU A 53 16.54 6.50 7.57
CA GLU A 53 17.40 5.59 8.31
C GLU A 53 16.99 4.12 8.07
N VAL A 54 17.96 3.28 7.68
CA VAL A 54 17.76 1.85 7.45
C VAL A 54 18.73 1.03 8.31
N ALA A 55 18.18 0.19 9.18
CA ALA A 55 18.92 -0.81 9.93
C ALA A 55 19.01 -2.12 9.13
N TYR A 56 20.15 -2.81 9.22
CA TYR A 56 20.37 -4.13 8.59
C TYR A 56 20.59 -5.28 9.59
N HIS A 57 20.45 -5.00 10.88
CA HIS A 57 20.58 -5.97 11.96
C HIS A 57 19.24 -6.08 12.68
N ASP A 58 18.74 -7.31 12.85
CA ASP A 58 17.50 -7.59 13.59
C ASP A 58 17.77 -7.57 15.09
N GLU A 59 18.12 -6.39 15.60
CA GLU A 59 18.54 -6.15 16.98
C GLU A 59 17.87 -4.86 17.49
N ILE A 60 17.43 -4.87 18.75
CA ILE A 60 16.66 -3.76 19.35
C ILE A 60 17.50 -2.47 19.41
N ASP A 61 18.81 -2.58 19.60
CA ASP A 61 19.74 -1.44 19.70
C ASP A 61 19.85 -0.64 18.40
N TYR A 62 19.38 -1.18 17.27
CA TYR A 62 19.30 -0.49 15.98
C TYR A 62 17.94 0.17 15.71
N ILE A 63 17.00 0.11 16.66
CA ILE A 63 15.77 0.89 16.60
C ILE A 63 16.11 2.34 16.99
N PRO A 64 15.85 3.35 16.13
CA PRO A 64 16.18 4.73 16.43
C PRO A 64 15.43 5.23 17.66
N TYR A 65 16.03 6.17 18.39
CA TYR A 65 15.48 6.69 19.65
C TYR A 65 14.03 7.17 19.53
N ASP A 66 13.66 7.81 18.42
CA ASP A 66 12.29 8.27 18.13
C ASP A 66 11.23 7.16 18.02
N PHE A 67 11.66 5.90 17.96
CA PHE A 67 10.82 4.70 17.92
C PHE A 67 10.96 3.83 19.17
N ASN A 68 11.63 4.32 20.21
CA ASN A 68 11.78 3.57 21.46
C ASN A 68 10.50 3.54 22.30
N GLU A 69 9.65 4.55 22.22
CA GLU A 69 8.40 4.62 22.98
C GLU A 69 7.21 4.84 22.06
N GLN A 70 6.04 4.37 22.50
CA GLN A 70 4.80 4.54 21.75
C GLN A 70 4.31 5.98 21.92
N GLU A 71 4.65 6.82 20.96
CA GLU A 71 4.10 8.17 20.86
C GLU A 71 2.84 8.25 19.97
N ASP A 72 2.02 9.26 20.23
CA ASP A 72 0.85 9.56 19.42
C ASP A 72 1.23 9.85 17.96
N GLY A 73 0.61 9.11 17.04
CA GLY A 73 0.89 9.21 15.61
C GLY A 73 2.05 8.35 15.11
N THR A 74 2.59 7.45 15.93
CA THR A 74 3.58 6.45 15.49
C THR A 74 2.88 5.20 14.91
N LEU A 75 3.24 4.87 13.67
CA LEU A 75 2.75 3.69 12.94
C LEU A 75 3.93 2.75 12.64
N VAL A 76 3.74 1.45 12.92
CA VAL A 76 4.69 0.41 12.52
C VAL A 76 4.08 -0.40 11.39
N ILE A 77 4.77 -0.47 10.26
CA ILE A 77 4.33 -1.20 9.06
C ILE A 77 5.20 -2.43 8.89
N TYR A 78 4.60 -3.59 8.69
CA TYR A 78 5.35 -4.83 8.49
C TYR A 78 4.82 -5.63 7.30
N THR A 79 5.71 -6.43 6.72
CA THR A 79 5.35 -7.43 5.71
C THR A 79 5.17 -8.82 6.35
N PRO A 80 4.21 -9.64 5.89
CA PRO A 80 4.09 -11.04 6.33
C PRO A 80 5.34 -11.89 6.09
N ALA A 81 6.27 -11.44 5.24
CA ALA A 81 7.54 -12.11 4.98
C ALA A 81 8.56 -11.98 6.13
N ILE A 82 8.31 -11.14 7.15
CA ILE A 82 9.16 -11.04 8.33
C ILE A 82 9.05 -12.32 9.15
N PRO A 83 10.18 -12.96 9.53
CA PRO A 83 10.16 -14.14 10.38
C PRO A 83 9.45 -13.89 11.72
N ALA A 84 8.72 -14.89 12.20
CA ALA A 84 7.98 -14.80 13.47
C ALA A 84 8.90 -14.60 14.69
N ASN A 85 10.19 -14.98 14.58
CA ASN A 85 11.21 -14.79 15.61
C ASN A 85 12.00 -13.48 15.47
N SER A 86 11.52 -12.52 14.66
CA SER A 86 12.21 -11.23 14.54
C SER A 86 12.19 -10.47 15.86
N LEU A 87 13.38 -10.03 16.29
CA LEU A 87 13.54 -9.28 17.53
C LEU A 87 12.89 -7.90 17.43
N ILE A 88 13.04 -7.22 16.30
CA ILE A 88 12.43 -5.91 16.06
C ILE A 88 10.90 -6.02 16.01
N LEU A 89 10.34 -7.03 15.33
CA LEU A 89 8.89 -7.23 15.31
C LEU A 89 8.33 -7.51 16.70
N SER A 90 9.01 -8.39 17.45
CA SER A 90 8.62 -8.76 18.82
C SER A 90 8.66 -7.55 19.74
N TYR A 91 9.70 -6.71 19.63
CA TYR A 91 9.83 -5.47 20.38
C TYR A 91 8.62 -4.54 20.22
N PHE A 92 8.21 -4.25 18.98
CA PHE A 92 7.08 -3.36 18.73
C PHE A 92 5.74 -3.97 19.21
N GLN A 93 5.61 -5.31 19.14
CA GLN A 93 4.44 -6.02 19.67
C GLN A 93 4.37 -5.95 21.20
N ASP A 94 5.48 -6.22 21.88
CA ASP A 94 5.59 -6.23 23.34
C ASP A 94 5.35 -4.84 23.94
N LYS A 95 5.86 -3.79 23.26
CA LYS A 95 5.59 -2.39 23.61
C LYS A 95 4.25 -1.86 23.09
N ARG A 96 3.41 -2.71 22.48
CA ARG A 96 2.03 -2.39 22.04
C ARG A 96 1.89 -1.24 21.05
N PHE A 97 2.88 -1.05 20.18
CA PHE A 97 2.78 -0.08 19.09
C PHE A 97 1.59 -0.41 18.16
N VAL A 98 1.16 0.58 17.38
CA VAL A 98 0.17 0.36 16.33
C VAL A 98 0.84 -0.32 15.15
N LEU A 99 0.72 -1.65 15.06
CA LEU A 99 1.22 -2.43 13.94
C LEU A 99 0.14 -2.59 12.86
N LYS A 100 0.52 -2.39 11.60
CA LYS A 100 -0.33 -2.60 10.43
C LYS A 100 0.39 -3.34 9.32
N LYS A 101 -0.30 -4.25 8.66
CA LYS A 101 0.17 -4.83 7.39
C LYS A 101 0.17 -3.75 6.31
N ARG A 102 1.02 -3.92 5.29
CA ARG A 102 1.05 -3.06 4.09
C ARG A 102 -0.35 -2.76 3.52
N SER A 103 -1.19 -3.78 3.38
CA SER A 103 -2.55 -3.65 2.84
C SER A 103 -3.43 -2.74 3.70
N GLU A 104 -3.42 -2.92 5.02
CA GLU A 104 -4.16 -2.06 5.94
C GLU A 104 -3.70 -0.59 5.87
N VAL A 105 -2.41 -0.34 5.64
CA VAL A 105 -1.89 1.03 5.46
C VAL A 105 -2.38 1.64 4.15
N LEU A 106 -2.41 0.88 3.05
CA LEU A 106 -3.07 1.33 1.82
C LEU A 106 -4.57 1.60 2.05
N GLY A 107 -5.21 0.86 2.94
CA GLY A 107 -6.57 1.14 3.42
C GLY A 107 -6.70 2.49 4.14
N ILE A 108 -5.77 2.81 5.05
CA ILE A 108 -5.72 4.13 5.73
C ILE A 108 -5.54 5.26 4.70
N ILE A 109 -4.63 5.09 3.75
CA ILE A 109 -4.39 6.06 2.67
C ILE A 109 -5.66 6.22 1.83
N SER A 110 -6.26 5.10 1.41
CA SER A 110 -7.44 5.08 0.57
C SER A 110 -8.66 5.73 1.24
N LYS A 111 -8.82 5.51 2.56
CA LYS A 111 -9.88 6.17 3.33
C LYS A 111 -9.69 7.68 3.39
N GLY A 112 -8.46 8.14 3.56
CA GLY A 112 -8.11 9.56 3.73
C GLY A 112 -7.92 10.38 2.45
N MET A 113 -7.97 9.76 1.26
CA MET A 113 -7.74 10.44 -0.03
C MET A 113 -8.83 10.08 -1.05
N PHE A 114 -9.00 10.91 -2.08
CA PHE A 114 -9.81 10.54 -3.23
C PHE A 114 -9.14 9.38 -3.98
N THR A 115 -9.74 8.20 -3.94
CA THR A 115 -9.08 6.96 -4.36
C THR A 115 -9.68 6.37 -5.62
N ILE A 116 -8.81 6.11 -6.60
CA ILE A 116 -9.12 5.31 -7.77
C ILE A 116 -8.45 3.94 -7.60
N ALA A 117 -9.24 2.91 -7.32
CA ALA A 117 -8.75 1.55 -7.10
C ALA A 117 -9.03 0.68 -8.32
N VAL A 118 -7.98 0.08 -8.88
CA VAL A 118 -8.06 -0.77 -10.08
C VAL A 118 -7.90 -2.24 -9.70
N ALA A 119 -9.00 -2.98 -9.75
CA ALA A 119 -9.06 -4.41 -9.47
C ALA A 119 -9.24 -5.24 -10.74
N GLY A 120 -8.95 -6.54 -10.61
CA GLY A 120 -9.24 -7.55 -11.62
C GLY A 120 -8.09 -8.53 -11.81
N THR A 121 -8.35 -9.73 -12.31
CA THR A 121 -7.29 -10.74 -12.51
C THR A 121 -6.19 -10.29 -13.47
N HIS A 122 -6.54 -9.46 -14.45
CA HIS A 122 -5.65 -9.01 -15.50
C HIS A 122 -5.81 -7.51 -15.76
N GLY A 123 -4.73 -6.86 -16.21
CA GLY A 123 -4.78 -5.47 -16.63
C GLY A 123 -4.80 -4.43 -15.51
N LYS A 124 -4.64 -4.83 -14.24
CA LYS A 124 -4.50 -3.91 -13.09
C LYS A 124 -3.40 -2.90 -13.33
N THR A 125 -2.17 -3.37 -13.50
CA THR A 125 -0.97 -2.55 -13.64
C THR A 125 -0.98 -1.64 -14.86
N THR A 126 -1.43 -2.14 -16.01
CA THR A 126 -1.54 -1.30 -17.22
C THR A 126 -2.57 -0.19 -17.01
N THR A 127 -3.75 -0.54 -16.47
CA THR A 127 -4.85 0.41 -16.31
C THR A 127 -4.53 1.45 -15.22
N SER A 128 -3.97 1.03 -14.07
CA SER A 128 -3.53 1.93 -13.00
C SER A 128 -2.45 2.90 -13.49
N SER A 129 -1.48 2.39 -14.25
CA SER A 129 -0.40 3.21 -14.84
C SER A 129 -0.94 4.23 -15.85
N MET A 130 -1.89 3.84 -16.70
CA MET A 130 -2.54 4.75 -17.65
C MET A 130 -3.34 5.84 -16.93
N ILE A 131 -4.13 5.49 -15.93
CA ILE A 131 -4.90 6.45 -15.12
C ILE A 131 -3.94 7.45 -14.46
N ALA A 132 -2.90 6.95 -13.80
CA ALA A 132 -1.94 7.80 -13.11
C ALA A 132 -1.19 8.73 -14.09
N HIS A 133 -0.84 8.23 -15.27
CA HIS A 133 -0.22 9.05 -16.32
C HIS A 133 -1.16 10.15 -16.83
N ILE A 134 -2.41 9.83 -17.14
CA ILE A 134 -3.39 10.82 -17.60
C ILE A 134 -3.63 11.90 -16.54
N LEU A 135 -3.75 11.52 -15.26
CA LEU A 135 -3.94 12.49 -14.17
C LEU A 135 -2.75 13.44 -14.06
N ARG A 136 -1.52 12.91 -14.14
CA ARG A 136 -0.30 13.71 -14.07
C ARG A 136 -0.15 14.67 -15.25
N GLU A 137 -0.35 14.19 -16.48
CA GLU A 137 -0.23 15.01 -17.68
C GLU A 137 -1.38 16.02 -17.86
N SER A 138 -2.54 15.75 -17.27
CA SER A 138 -3.68 16.69 -17.29
C SER A 138 -3.62 17.78 -16.21
N GLY A 139 -2.59 17.78 -15.35
CA GLY A 139 -2.47 18.70 -14.22
C GLY A 139 -3.37 18.38 -13.02
N ASN A 140 -4.17 17.30 -13.10
CA ASN A 140 -4.96 16.82 -11.97
C ASN A 140 -4.11 16.12 -10.91
N ASP A 141 -2.90 15.66 -11.26
CA ASP A 141 -1.83 15.05 -10.45
C ASP A 141 -2.29 13.97 -9.44
N CYS A 142 -1.46 12.96 -9.20
CA CYS A 142 -1.83 11.93 -8.24
C CYS A 142 -0.63 11.26 -7.62
N SER A 143 -0.81 10.82 -6.38
CA SER A 143 0.03 9.75 -5.85
C SER A 143 -0.43 8.42 -6.47
N ALA A 144 0.49 7.49 -6.71
CA ALA A 144 0.11 6.18 -7.23
C ALA A 144 0.97 5.08 -6.62
N PHE A 145 0.35 3.93 -6.32
CA PHE A 145 1.02 2.72 -5.88
C PHE A 145 0.78 1.62 -6.92
N LEU A 146 1.80 1.38 -7.75
CA LEU A 146 1.77 0.46 -8.87
C LEU A 146 2.45 -0.86 -8.49
N GLY A 147 1.94 -1.96 -9.05
CA GLY A 147 2.46 -3.32 -8.87
C GLY A 147 3.72 -3.59 -9.69
N GLY A 148 4.06 -2.70 -10.64
CA GLY A 148 5.26 -2.78 -11.46
C GLY A 148 5.94 -1.41 -11.62
N ILE A 149 7.17 -1.42 -12.14
CA ILE A 149 7.92 -0.19 -12.45
C ILE A 149 7.35 0.42 -13.73
N ALA A 150 6.78 1.62 -13.63
CA ALA A 150 6.31 2.36 -14.79
C ALA A 150 7.51 2.98 -15.53
N THR A 151 7.75 2.57 -16.78
CA THR A 151 8.95 2.92 -17.56
C THR A 151 9.11 4.43 -17.79
N ASN A 152 8.00 5.15 -17.97
CA ASN A 152 7.99 6.61 -18.12
C ASN A 152 8.41 7.36 -16.85
N TYR A 153 8.41 6.69 -15.69
CA TYR A 153 8.77 7.29 -14.40
C TYR A 153 9.96 6.61 -13.72
N ASN A 154 10.40 5.46 -14.22
CA ASN A 154 11.39 4.58 -13.58
C ASN A 154 11.09 4.30 -12.10
N SER A 155 9.80 4.23 -11.74
CA SER A 155 9.33 4.03 -10.38
C SER A 155 8.00 3.28 -10.38
N ASN A 156 7.73 2.52 -9.33
CA ASN A 156 6.43 1.90 -9.06
C ASN A 156 5.57 2.76 -8.11
N VAL A 157 6.12 3.86 -7.60
CA VAL A 157 5.37 4.83 -6.79
C VAL A 157 5.51 6.21 -7.40
N LEU A 158 4.37 6.88 -7.53
CA LEU A 158 4.29 8.28 -7.94
C LEU A 158 3.85 9.13 -6.77
N PHE A 159 4.35 10.35 -6.72
CA PHE A 159 4.02 11.34 -5.72
C PHE A 159 3.36 12.51 -6.43
N GLY A 160 2.11 12.75 -6.08
CA GLY A 160 1.34 13.90 -6.53
C GLY A 160 1.07 14.85 -5.39
N SER A 161 0.85 16.11 -5.74
CA SER A 161 0.54 17.21 -4.82
C SER A 161 -0.94 17.27 -4.44
N ASN A 162 -1.82 16.69 -5.26
CA ASN A 162 -3.26 16.67 -5.03
C ASN A 162 -3.68 15.46 -4.18
N GLU A 163 -4.85 15.57 -3.52
CA GLU A 163 -5.40 14.53 -2.65
C GLU A 163 -6.04 13.36 -3.41
N VAL A 164 -5.42 12.97 -4.54
CA VAL A 164 -5.83 11.85 -5.39
C VAL A 164 -4.79 10.73 -5.29
N VAL A 165 -5.26 9.50 -5.07
CA VAL A 165 -4.42 8.31 -5.06
C VAL A 165 -4.95 7.25 -6.03
N VAL A 166 -4.05 6.70 -6.84
CA VAL A 166 -4.32 5.54 -7.71
C VAL A 166 -3.67 4.32 -7.11
N VAL A 167 -4.43 3.25 -6.91
CA VAL A 167 -3.92 2.00 -6.33
C VAL A 167 -4.34 0.79 -7.15
N GLU A 168 -3.45 -0.21 -7.21
CA GLU A 168 -3.83 -1.56 -7.64
C GLU A 168 -4.52 -2.28 -6.48
N ALA A 169 -5.75 -2.73 -6.74
CA ALA A 169 -6.57 -3.48 -5.81
C ALA A 169 -6.41 -4.98 -6.08
N ASP A 170 -5.46 -5.59 -5.38
CA ASP A 170 -5.10 -7.00 -5.56
C ASP A 170 -5.97 -7.95 -4.72
N GLU A 171 -6.54 -8.92 -5.40
CA GLU A 171 -7.37 -9.99 -4.88
C GLU A 171 -6.56 -11.09 -4.16
N TYR A 172 -5.25 -11.25 -4.42
CA TYR A 172 -4.46 -12.41 -3.97
C TYR A 172 -4.52 -12.71 -2.45
N ASP A 173 -4.52 -11.70 -1.58
CA ASP A 173 -4.67 -11.91 -0.11
C ASP A 173 -5.94 -11.23 0.44
N ARG A 174 -6.97 -11.10 -0.40
CA ARG A 174 -8.16 -10.27 -0.13
C ARG A 174 -7.78 -8.84 0.29
N SER A 175 -6.60 -8.39 -0.12
CA SER A 175 -5.99 -7.15 0.35
C SER A 175 -6.79 -5.93 -0.10
N PHE A 176 -7.42 -6.01 -1.27
CA PHE A 176 -8.35 -5.01 -1.76
C PHE A 176 -9.55 -4.73 -0.84
N LEU A 177 -9.93 -5.63 0.08
CA LEU A 177 -11.03 -5.43 1.01
C LEU A 177 -10.67 -4.44 2.11
N THR A 178 -9.40 -4.05 2.22
CA THR A 178 -8.95 -2.98 3.12
C THR A 178 -9.11 -1.59 2.52
N LEU A 179 -9.35 -1.50 1.20
CA LEU A 179 -9.46 -0.24 0.48
C LEU A 179 -10.85 0.37 0.61
N HIS A 180 -10.92 1.69 0.44
CA HIS A 180 -12.13 2.51 0.48
C HIS A 180 -12.16 3.44 -0.75
N PRO A 181 -12.46 2.92 -1.95
CA PRO A 181 -12.39 3.69 -3.19
C PRO A 181 -13.51 4.74 -3.34
N ASP A 182 -13.18 5.84 -4.00
CA ASP A 182 -14.16 6.77 -4.58
C ASP A 182 -14.53 6.33 -6.01
N ILE A 183 -13.58 5.74 -6.73
CA ILE A 183 -13.79 5.09 -8.02
C ILE A 183 -13.18 3.68 -7.95
N ALA A 184 -14.01 2.67 -8.20
CA ALA A 184 -13.55 1.29 -8.36
C ALA A 184 -13.60 0.91 -9.84
N VAL A 185 -12.49 0.41 -10.37
CA VAL A 185 -12.40 -0.12 -11.73
C VAL A 185 -12.23 -1.64 -11.63
N VAL A 186 -13.07 -2.43 -12.32
CA VAL A 186 -12.93 -3.89 -12.38
C VAL A 186 -12.74 -4.32 -13.83
N THR A 187 -11.53 -4.77 -14.16
CA THR A 187 -11.11 -5.10 -15.53
C THR A 187 -11.44 -6.55 -15.92
N SER A 188 -11.34 -7.50 -15.00
CA SER A 188 -11.62 -8.92 -15.21
C SER A 188 -11.86 -9.68 -13.90
N MET A 189 -12.48 -10.85 -13.97
CA MET A 189 -12.76 -11.75 -12.84
C MET A 189 -12.63 -13.21 -13.27
N ASP A 190 -11.49 -13.54 -13.90
CA ASP A 190 -11.22 -14.91 -14.32
C ASP A 190 -10.97 -15.79 -13.09
N ALA A 191 -11.17 -17.11 -13.21
CA ALA A 191 -10.95 -18.02 -12.09
C ALA A 191 -9.43 -18.26 -11.89
N ASP A 192 -8.77 -17.26 -11.34
CA ASP A 192 -7.39 -17.29 -10.88
C ASP A 192 -7.36 -17.35 -9.35
N HIS A 193 -6.23 -17.71 -8.75
CA HIS A 193 -6.04 -17.73 -7.30
C HIS A 193 -7.07 -18.58 -6.51
N LEU A 194 -7.55 -19.69 -7.11
CA LEU A 194 -8.50 -20.60 -6.46
C LEU A 194 -7.90 -21.31 -5.22
N ASP A 195 -6.57 -21.35 -5.10
CA ASP A 195 -5.87 -21.77 -3.89
C ASP A 195 -6.20 -20.90 -2.67
N ILE A 196 -6.50 -19.61 -2.89
CA ILE A 196 -6.90 -18.65 -1.84
C ILE A 196 -8.42 -18.62 -1.65
N TYR A 197 -9.16 -18.71 -2.76
CA TYR A 197 -10.61 -18.53 -2.75
C TYR A 197 -11.40 -19.82 -2.61
N GLY A 198 -10.79 -20.98 -2.83
CA GLY A 198 -11.42 -22.29 -2.85
C GLY A 198 -12.23 -22.52 -4.12
N ASP A 199 -13.20 -21.64 -4.42
CA ASP A 199 -14.03 -21.73 -5.61
C ASP A 199 -14.30 -20.37 -6.28
N LYS A 200 -14.78 -20.43 -7.53
CA LYS A 200 -15.12 -19.26 -8.34
C LYS A 200 -16.18 -18.37 -7.67
N ASN A 201 -17.15 -18.97 -6.97
CA ASN A 201 -18.23 -18.22 -6.32
C ASN A 201 -17.69 -17.36 -5.16
N SER A 202 -16.70 -17.86 -4.44
CA SER A 202 -16.03 -17.18 -3.35
C SER A 202 -15.19 -16.01 -3.85
N MET A 203 -14.53 -16.18 -5.00
CA MET A 203 -13.87 -15.07 -5.70
C MET A 203 -14.87 -13.99 -6.12
N VAL A 204 -15.98 -14.36 -6.76
CA VAL A 204 -17.04 -13.41 -7.15
C VAL A 204 -17.57 -12.64 -5.93
N LYS A 205 -17.84 -13.34 -4.81
CA LYS A 205 -18.24 -12.71 -3.55
C LYS A 205 -17.20 -11.72 -3.02
N SER A 206 -15.91 -12.03 -3.16
CA SER A 206 -14.82 -11.14 -2.76
C SER A 206 -14.82 -9.84 -3.57
N PHE A 207 -15.00 -9.93 -4.89
CA PHE A 207 -15.15 -8.73 -5.73
C PHE A 207 -16.40 -7.93 -5.39
N GLN A 208 -17.53 -8.60 -5.11
CA GLN A 208 -18.74 -7.93 -4.64
C GLN A 208 -18.51 -7.22 -3.30
N GLN A 209 -17.75 -7.82 -2.38
CA GLN A 209 -17.36 -7.18 -1.13
C GLN A 209 -16.46 -5.96 -1.38
N PHE A 210 -15.48 -6.05 -2.28
CA PHE A 210 -14.64 -4.92 -2.68
C PHE A 210 -15.48 -3.77 -3.25
N VAL A 211 -16.43 -4.04 -4.16
CA VAL A 211 -17.31 -3.01 -4.72
C VAL A 211 -18.16 -2.34 -3.63
N ARG A 212 -18.59 -3.10 -2.61
CA ARG A 212 -19.31 -2.54 -1.45
C ARG A 212 -18.46 -1.63 -0.56
N GLN A 213 -17.14 -1.61 -0.74
CA GLN A 213 -16.25 -0.68 -0.04
C GLN A 213 -16.21 0.71 -0.71
N LEU A 214 -16.90 0.91 -1.85
CA LEU A 214 -17.08 2.23 -2.43
C LEU A 214 -17.62 3.21 -1.37
N LYS A 215 -16.99 4.37 -1.31
CA LYS A 215 -17.47 5.49 -0.49
C LYS A 215 -18.84 5.95 -0.97
N MET A 216 -19.53 6.72 -0.13
CA MET A 216 -20.78 7.39 -0.50
C MET A 216 -20.58 8.17 -1.80
N ASP A 217 -21.51 8.05 -2.75
CA ASP A 217 -21.46 8.62 -4.10
C ASP A 217 -20.29 8.13 -4.98
N GLY A 218 -19.62 7.05 -4.57
CA GLY A 218 -18.57 6.40 -5.33
C GLY A 218 -19.07 5.80 -6.65
N LYS A 219 -18.16 5.67 -7.62
CA LYS A 219 -18.47 5.16 -8.96
C LYS A 219 -17.84 3.81 -9.22
N LEU A 220 -18.63 2.89 -9.75
CA LEU A 220 -18.13 1.63 -10.30
C LEU A 220 -17.95 1.76 -11.82
N ILE A 221 -16.76 1.39 -12.31
CA ILE A 221 -16.47 1.20 -13.73
C ILE A 221 -16.12 -0.27 -13.92
N VAL A 222 -16.96 -1.00 -14.64
CA VAL A 222 -16.81 -2.45 -14.80
C VAL A 222 -16.80 -2.84 -16.27
N LYS A 223 -15.93 -3.79 -16.63
CA LYS A 223 -15.96 -4.41 -17.96
C LYS A 223 -17.33 -5.08 -18.18
N LYS A 224 -17.99 -4.73 -19.29
CA LYS A 224 -19.28 -5.32 -19.67
C LYS A 224 -19.23 -6.85 -19.65
N GLY A 225 -20.21 -7.47 -18.99
CA GLY A 225 -20.37 -8.92 -18.89
C GLY A 225 -19.81 -9.55 -17.61
N LEU A 226 -19.19 -8.78 -16.72
CA LEU A 226 -18.82 -9.27 -15.39
C LEU A 226 -20.05 -9.34 -14.46
N PRO A 227 -20.10 -10.29 -13.51
CA PRO A 227 -21.22 -10.50 -12.59
C PRO A 227 -21.21 -9.49 -11.42
N LEU A 228 -21.08 -8.21 -11.75
CA LEU A 228 -21.12 -7.09 -10.82
C LEU A 228 -22.17 -6.09 -11.31
N ASP A 229 -23.10 -5.75 -10.44
CA ASP A 229 -24.08 -4.70 -10.69
C ASP A 229 -23.44 -3.35 -10.36
N GLY A 230 -23.55 -2.39 -11.28
CA GLY A 230 -23.00 -1.04 -11.17
C GLY A 230 -24.04 0.03 -11.40
#